data_AF-A0A6V7Y341-F1
#
_entry.id   AF-A0A6V7Y341-F1
#
_cell.length_a   1.000
_cell.length_b   1.000
_cell.length_c   1.000
_cell.angle_alpha   90.00
_cell.angle_beta   90.00
_cell.angle_gamma   90.00
#
_symmetry.space_group_name_H-M   'P 1'
#
loop_
_entity.id
_entity.type
_entity.pdbx_description
1 polymer ?
#
loop_
_entity_poly.entity_id
_entity_poly.type
_entity_poly.pdbx_seq_one_letter_code
_entity_poly.pdbx_strand_id
1 'polypeptide(L)'
;MIISNDFRLQFYEELRKDHILIIVNADVDALCATAILTHLFSCDEVTYTLIPVNSIEGLKSTIKIHGKQTKNIILMNCVGSNSLLDFELPSNVNFWIIESRRPFHLDNIFNVDSIKVLTESSELPEWNVPDANSIYEQEEQSGSESGEDEEEEEICLENGGVEEFLDENDQQSHQDERNSSIIKRRGKRKQLADIIASRTLKRQRRTQWKRARGTILWEYYLKSWYAPPISVFMLELAHELGKSSAEIMWCSAVGISSQFIDQIICVEKYTDICADRMKPFILKFGPRQGALTDQNRNHLTVSFKEDLILPLYSRWTLYESMLNESHFICESKLWSQRGEDKFKEILAKIGLTLAECRQNFEVIKKDRRLEIFKIIKEYLNKTFASFNTNFGFNSTYNAVDFARILTIRLEWNQSDKPDSELSRRFESTNEILREFFKTGGRELPPLKHSVELYKMALKSLNELVKRSIAQKHVVLMSRFFLLSLSDQCSMLGLLSSRHFLFLFFHSVLRAYVSTNPTSRGTKPFILIFPLLGEHSGWYLISGLMPLVEIMADTSGKSVIGSAFKHVAREANIEIRHTFDSNVVMIRALDRFRFLNILEARFESI
;
A
#
# COMPACT_ATOMS: atom_id res chain seq x y z
N MET A 1 4.24 18.82 -7.48
CA MET A 1 3.74 19.89 -6.59
C MET A 1 2.95 19.24 -5.47
N ILE A 2 3.24 19.56 -4.21
CA ILE A 2 2.47 19.03 -3.08
C ILE A 2 1.36 20.03 -2.73
N ILE A 3 0.11 19.56 -2.72
CA ILE A 3 -1.05 20.32 -2.26
C ILE A 3 -1.42 19.77 -0.90
N SER A 4 -1.31 20.60 0.14
CA SER A 4 -1.50 20.15 1.52
C SER A 4 -2.59 20.86 2.31
N ASN A 5 -3.20 21.90 1.75
CA ASN A 5 -4.22 22.73 2.38
C ASN A 5 -5.15 23.31 1.30
N ASP A 6 -6.33 23.80 1.70
CA ASP A 6 -7.31 24.48 0.83
C ASP A 6 -7.62 23.68 -0.44
N PHE A 7 -8.07 22.44 -0.23
CA PHE A 7 -8.38 21.50 -1.30
C PHE A 7 -9.60 21.96 -2.10
N ARG A 8 -10.44 22.83 -1.54
CA ARG A 8 -11.48 23.49 -2.29
C ARG A 8 -10.91 24.31 -3.45
N LEU A 9 -10.03 25.27 -3.19
CA LEU A 9 -9.51 26.15 -4.23
C LEU A 9 -8.43 25.50 -5.08
N GLN A 10 -7.49 24.79 -4.45
CA GLN A 10 -6.29 24.26 -5.12
C GLN A 10 -6.53 22.94 -5.87
N PHE A 11 -7.65 22.27 -5.63
CA PHE A 11 -7.97 21.00 -6.27
C PHE A 11 -9.37 21.00 -6.89
N TYR A 12 -10.42 21.11 -6.08
CA TYR A 12 -11.77 20.84 -6.56
C TYR A 12 -12.29 21.90 -7.55
N GLU A 13 -12.11 23.19 -7.24
CA GLU A 13 -12.51 24.30 -8.11
C GLU A 13 -11.67 24.39 -9.39
N GLU A 14 -10.43 23.91 -9.36
CA GLU A 14 -9.60 23.82 -10.56
C GLU A 14 -10.12 22.72 -11.50
N LEU A 15 -10.42 21.55 -10.94
CA LEU A 15 -10.84 20.36 -11.67
C LEU A 15 -12.21 20.49 -12.33
N ARG A 16 -13.19 21.08 -11.63
CA ARG A 16 -14.60 21.07 -12.06
C ARG A 16 -14.89 21.79 -13.38
N LYS A 17 -13.90 22.52 -13.92
CA LYS A 17 -14.01 23.32 -15.15
C LYS A 17 -13.89 22.49 -16.43
N ASP A 18 -13.27 21.33 -16.36
CA ASP A 18 -12.96 20.48 -17.51
C ASP A 18 -13.57 19.07 -17.34
N HIS A 19 -13.59 18.29 -18.42
CA HIS A 19 -13.83 16.84 -18.33
C HIS A 19 -12.69 16.17 -17.55
N ILE A 20 -12.97 15.21 -16.68
CA ILE A 20 -11.95 14.56 -15.82
C ILE A 20 -11.86 13.07 -16.11
N LEU A 21 -10.65 12.54 -16.23
CA LEU A 21 -10.42 11.08 -16.23
C LEU A 21 -10.02 10.63 -14.82
N ILE A 22 -10.81 9.74 -14.22
CA ILE A 22 -10.53 9.15 -12.91
C ILE A 22 -10.03 7.71 -13.15
N ILE A 23 -8.77 7.44 -12.76
CA ILE A 23 -8.21 6.10 -12.76
C ILE A 23 -8.05 5.65 -11.31
N VAL A 24 -8.77 4.60 -10.93
CA VAL A 24 -8.92 4.18 -9.53
C VAL A 24 -8.45 2.75 -9.32
N ASN A 25 -7.75 2.48 -8.23
CA ASN A 25 -7.46 1.09 -7.84
C ASN A 25 -8.76 0.34 -7.47
N ALA A 26 -8.85 -0.93 -7.83
CA ALA A 26 -9.98 -1.79 -7.48
C ALA A 26 -9.85 -2.36 -6.05
N ASP A 27 -9.79 -1.47 -5.06
CA ASP A 27 -9.91 -1.79 -3.63
C ASP A 27 -11.10 -1.02 -3.00
N VAL A 28 -11.53 -1.44 -1.81
CA VAL A 28 -12.74 -0.89 -1.17
C VAL A 28 -12.54 0.56 -0.68
N ASP A 29 -11.34 0.93 -0.21
CA ASP A 29 -11.03 2.32 0.17
C ASP A 29 -11.18 3.26 -1.04
N ALA A 30 -10.56 2.88 -2.16
CA ALA A 30 -10.62 3.62 -3.40
C ALA A 30 -12.03 3.66 -4.02
N LEU A 31 -12.80 2.56 -3.94
CA LEU A 31 -14.22 2.52 -4.29
C LEU A 31 -15.03 3.52 -3.46
N CYS A 32 -14.86 3.53 -2.13
CA CYS A 32 -15.55 4.45 -1.24
C CYS A 32 -15.16 5.91 -1.50
N ALA A 33 -13.88 6.19 -1.69
CA ALA A 33 -13.38 7.51 -2.06
C ALA A 33 -13.96 7.98 -3.41
N THR A 34 -14.08 7.08 -4.38
CA THR A 34 -14.70 7.34 -5.69
C THR A 34 -16.19 7.59 -5.57
N ALA A 35 -16.90 6.85 -4.72
CA ALA A 35 -18.32 7.09 -4.45
C ALA A 35 -18.57 8.49 -3.87
N ILE A 36 -17.66 8.97 -3.00
CA ILE A 36 -17.70 10.33 -2.47
C ILE A 36 -17.40 11.35 -3.57
N LEU A 37 -16.30 11.21 -4.31
CA LEU A 37 -15.89 12.15 -5.35
C LEU A 37 -16.93 12.27 -6.47
N THR A 38 -17.46 11.14 -6.93
CA THR A 38 -18.50 11.11 -7.99
C THR A 38 -19.83 11.69 -7.50
N HIS A 39 -20.14 11.61 -6.20
CA HIS A 39 -21.28 12.33 -5.63
C HIS A 39 -21.06 13.84 -5.66
N LEU A 40 -19.87 14.33 -5.27
CA LEU A 40 -19.53 15.75 -5.36
C LEU A 40 -19.64 16.27 -6.80
N PHE A 41 -19.07 15.53 -7.75
CA PHE A 41 -19.18 15.82 -9.19
C PHE A 41 -20.62 15.84 -9.67
N SER A 42 -21.47 14.91 -9.22
CA SER A 42 -22.90 14.93 -9.53
C SER A 42 -23.60 16.17 -8.97
N CYS A 43 -23.19 16.68 -7.81
CA CYS A 43 -23.77 17.89 -7.22
C CYS A 43 -23.38 19.17 -7.99
N ASP A 44 -22.24 19.18 -8.69
CA ASP A 44 -21.75 20.33 -9.47
C ASP A 44 -21.77 20.09 -10.99
N GLU A 45 -22.45 19.05 -11.45
CA GLU A 45 -22.60 18.69 -12.87
C GLU A 45 -21.25 18.51 -13.62
N VAL A 46 -20.23 18.02 -12.91
CA VAL A 46 -18.91 17.79 -13.47
C VAL A 46 -18.91 16.51 -14.29
N THR A 47 -18.45 16.61 -15.55
CA THR A 47 -18.34 15.44 -16.43
C THR A 47 -17.04 14.68 -16.17
N TYR A 48 -17.13 13.36 -16.08
CA TYR A 48 -15.96 12.51 -15.85
C TYR A 48 -16.07 11.17 -16.57
N THR A 49 -14.92 10.54 -16.79
CA THR A 49 -14.78 9.13 -17.20
C THR A 49 -14.10 8.38 -16.06
N LEU A 50 -14.65 7.23 -15.64
CA LEU A 50 -14.12 6.42 -14.55
C LEU A 50 -13.59 5.08 -15.07
N ILE A 51 -12.32 4.78 -14.80
CA ILE A 51 -11.68 3.53 -15.23
C ILE A 51 -11.00 2.85 -14.02
N PRO A 52 -11.52 1.69 -13.56
CA PRO A 52 -10.85 0.93 -12.51
C PRO A 52 -9.66 0.15 -13.07
N VAL A 53 -8.60 0.05 -12.28
CA VAL A 53 -7.37 -0.71 -12.56
C VAL A 53 -6.99 -1.56 -11.35
N ASN A 54 -6.27 -2.66 -11.57
CA ASN A 54 -5.80 -3.55 -10.50
C ASN A 54 -4.31 -3.91 -10.64
N SER A 55 -3.60 -3.30 -11.61
CA SER A 55 -2.19 -3.55 -11.91
C SER A 55 -1.52 -2.29 -12.47
N ILE A 56 -0.19 -2.24 -12.35
CA ILE A 56 0.64 -1.16 -12.91
C ILE A 56 0.56 -1.18 -14.44
N GLU A 57 0.54 -2.38 -15.04
CA GLU A 57 0.36 -2.55 -16.48
C GLU A 57 -1.00 -2.03 -16.94
N GLY A 58 -2.06 -2.33 -16.16
CA GLY A 58 -3.39 -1.76 -16.36
C GLY A 58 -3.36 -0.23 -16.36
N LEU A 59 -2.78 0.37 -15.32
CA LEU A 59 -2.63 1.83 -15.23
C LEU A 59 -1.87 2.43 -16.43
N LYS A 60 -0.72 1.86 -16.80
CA LYS A 60 0.08 2.29 -17.96
C LYS A 60 -0.76 2.25 -19.24
N SER A 61 -1.48 1.16 -19.46
CA SER A 61 -2.32 0.98 -20.64
C SER A 61 -3.47 1.99 -20.68
N THR A 62 -4.12 2.25 -19.54
CA THR A 62 -5.21 3.22 -19.43
C THR A 62 -4.75 4.63 -19.72
N ILE A 63 -3.61 5.07 -19.16
CA ILE A 63 -3.03 6.39 -19.44
C ILE A 63 -2.68 6.51 -20.92
N LYS A 64 -2.11 5.47 -21.54
CA LYS A 64 -1.76 5.47 -22.96
C LYS A 64 -2.98 5.60 -23.87
N ILE A 65 -4.08 4.89 -23.56
CA ILE A 65 -5.29 4.85 -24.39
C ILE A 65 -6.14 6.11 -24.19
N HIS A 66 -6.36 6.53 -22.93
CA HIS A 66 -7.34 7.56 -22.58
C HIS A 66 -6.72 8.90 -22.18
N GLY A 67 -5.42 8.96 -21.89
CA GLY A 67 -4.80 10.12 -21.28
C GLY A 67 -4.80 11.39 -22.14
N LYS A 68 -4.97 11.26 -23.47
CA LYS A 68 -5.09 12.42 -24.39
C LYS A 68 -6.50 13.01 -24.46
N GLN A 69 -7.50 12.38 -23.84
CA GLN A 69 -8.91 12.78 -23.93
C GLN A 69 -9.24 13.95 -22.98
N THR A 70 -8.37 14.26 -22.03
CA THR A 70 -8.57 15.30 -21.01
C THR A 70 -7.26 15.97 -20.61
N LYS A 71 -7.36 17.18 -20.05
CA LYS A 71 -6.26 17.89 -19.40
C LYS A 71 -6.06 17.47 -17.94
N ASN A 72 -7.01 16.77 -17.32
CA ASN A 72 -6.99 16.45 -15.89
C ASN A 72 -7.23 14.96 -15.66
N ILE A 73 -6.23 14.28 -15.10
CA ILE A 73 -6.29 12.86 -14.73
C ILE A 73 -6.12 12.72 -13.22
N ILE A 74 -7.10 12.13 -12.53
CA ILE A 74 -7.03 11.81 -11.11
C ILE A 74 -6.63 10.35 -10.95
N LEU A 75 -5.58 10.10 -10.17
CA LEU A 75 -5.07 8.78 -9.84
C LEU A 75 -5.35 8.48 -8.36
N MET A 76 -6.20 7.49 -8.09
CA MET A 76 -6.66 7.15 -6.74
C MET A 76 -6.14 5.77 -6.31
N ASN A 77 -5.25 5.73 -5.30
CA ASN A 77 -4.65 4.52 -4.73
C ASN A 77 -3.99 3.56 -5.75
N CYS A 78 -3.63 4.04 -6.94
CA CYS A 78 -3.15 3.22 -8.06
C CYS A 78 -1.72 3.55 -8.51
N VAL A 79 -1.00 4.45 -7.84
CA VAL A 79 0.39 4.78 -8.22
C VAL A 79 1.38 4.02 -7.33
N GLY A 80 1.09 3.96 -6.03
CA GLY A 80 2.00 3.38 -5.04
C GLY A 80 3.35 4.11 -4.99
N SER A 81 4.44 3.34 -4.90
CA SER A 81 5.82 3.86 -4.82
C SER A 81 6.52 3.99 -6.19
N ASN A 82 5.75 4.01 -7.28
CA ASN A 82 6.29 4.00 -8.64
C ASN A 82 6.42 5.41 -9.22
N SER A 83 7.38 5.62 -10.12
CA SER A 83 7.54 6.88 -10.84
C SER A 83 6.55 6.92 -12.01
N LEU A 84 5.74 7.98 -12.10
CA LEU A 84 4.91 8.21 -13.29
C LEU A 84 5.78 8.55 -14.51
N LEU A 85 7.01 9.02 -14.30
CA LEU A 85 7.95 9.31 -15.39
C LEU A 85 8.43 8.04 -16.12
N ASP A 86 8.24 6.86 -15.52
CA ASP A 86 8.50 5.57 -16.17
C ASP A 86 7.43 5.23 -17.23
N PHE A 87 6.40 6.07 -17.38
CA PHE A 87 5.24 5.82 -18.23
C PHE A 87 5.28 6.75 -19.45
N GLU A 88 4.61 6.36 -20.53
CA GLU A 88 4.37 7.24 -21.68
C GLU A 88 3.26 8.25 -21.33
N LEU A 89 3.65 9.39 -20.75
CA LEU A 89 2.71 10.43 -20.32
C LEU A 89 2.29 11.35 -21.49
N PRO A 90 0.99 11.67 -21.65
CA PRO A 90 0.54 12.71 -22.57
C PRO A 90 1.07 14.10 -22.18
N SER A 91 1.40 14.92 -23.18
CA SER A 91 1.80 16.31 -22.98
C SER A 91 0.61 17.20 -22.58
N ASN A 92 0.85 18.25 -21.79
CA ASN A 92 -0.15 19.24 -21.35
C ASN A 92 -1.32 18.63 -20.54
N VAL A 93 -1.02 17.63 -19.71
CA VAL A 93 -1.97 16.98 -18.82
C VAL A 93 -1.50 17.11 -17.37
N ASN A 94 -2.43 17.48 -16.49
CA ASN A 94 -2.25 17.52 -15.05
C ASN A 94 -2.65 16.18 -14.43
N PHE A 95 -1.72 15.58 -13.69
CA PHE A 95 -1.92 14.37 -12.91
C PHE A 95 -2.15 14.72 -11.44
N TRP A 96 -3.26 14.27 -10.88
CA TRP A 96 -3.66 14.51 -9.50
C TRP A 96 -3.59 13.20 -8.72
N ILE A 97 -2.57 13.04 -7.87
CA ILE A 97 -2.32 11.80 -7.13
C ILE A 97 -2.95 11.89 -5.74
N ILE A 98 -3.83 10.94 -5.45
CA ILE A 98 -4.49 10.76 -4.15
C ILE A 98 -4.23 9.32 -3.70
N GLU A 99 -3.28 9.15 -2.78
CA GLU A 99 -2.70 7.84 -2.48
C GLU A 99 -2.42 7.73 -0.98
N SER A 100 -2.71 6.56 -0.43
CA SER A 100 -2.41 6.24 0.98
C SER A 100 -1.03 5.61 1.14
N ARG A 101 -0.47 4.97 0.11
CA ARG A 101 0.85 4.31 0.17
C ARG A 101 2.01 5.30 0.25
N ARG A 102 3.03 4.93 1.02
CA ARG A 102 4.26 5.71 1.25
C ARG A 102 5.49 4.78 1.19
N PRO A 103 6.67 5.33 0.85
CA PRO A 103 6.92 6.70 0.40
C PRO A 103 6.43 6.92 -1.03
N PHE A 104 6.17 8.17 -1.39
CA PHE A 104 5.98 8.55 -2.79
C PHE A 104 7.30 8.40 -3.55
N HIS A 105 7.23 8.15 -4.86
CA HIS A 105 8.43 8.30 -5.67
C HIS A 105 8.81 9.78 -5.76
N LEU A 106 10.09 10.10 -5.54
CA LEU A 106 10.59 11.48 -5.52
C LEU A 106 10.33 12.22 -6.83
N ASP A 107 10.41 11.54 -7.96
CA ASP A 107 10.09 12.14 -9.26
C ASP A 107 8.65 12.67 -9.34
N ASN A 108 7.69 12.01 -8.69
CA ASN A 108 6.30 12.47 -8.64
C ASN A 108 6.15 13.71 -7.76
N ILE A 109 7.02 13.86 -6.76
CA ILE A 109 7.01 15.02 -5.86
C ILE A 109 7.64 16.24 -6.56
N PHE A 110 8.83 16.03 -7.15
CA PHE A 110 9.66 17.09 -7.70
C PHE A 110 9.26 17.52 -9.12
N ASN A 111 8.49 16.72 -9.86
CA ASN A 111 7.84 17.17 -11.09
C ASN A 111 6.65 18.09 -10.74
N VAL A 112 6.93 19.39 -10.60
CA VAL A 112 5.94 20.37 -10.16
C VAL A 112 5.00 20.85 -11.26
N ASP A 113 5.40 20.71 -12.52
CA ASP A 113 4.66 21.27 -13.66
C ASP A 113 3.43 20.45 -14.02
N SER A 114 3.54 19.11 -13.97
CA SER A 114 2.48 18.21 -14.44
C SER A 114 1.89 17.32 -13.35
N ILE A 115 2.58 17.10 -12.24
CA ILE A 115 2.15 16.18 -11.18
C ILE A 115 1.83 16.96 -9.90
N LYS A 116 0.61 16.75 -9.40
CA LYS A 116 0.08 17.35 -8.18
C LYS A 116 -0.27 16.23 -7.19
N VAL A 117 0.42 16.19 -6.05
CA VAL A 117 0.22 15.18 -5.00
C VAL A 117 -0.61 15.79 -3.88
N LEU A 118 -1.73 15.17 -3.53
CA LEU A 118 -2.60 15.61 -2.45
C LEU A 118 -2.32 14.84 -1.16
N THR A 119 -2.26 15.55 -0.05
CA THR A 119 -2.11 14.97 1.29
C THR A 119 -2.55 15.97 2.35
N GLU A 120 -2.94 15.52 3.54
CA GLU A 120 -3.14 16.44 4.66
C GLU A 120 -1.82 17.01 5.17
N SER A 121 -1.80 18.29 5.54
CA SER A 121 -0.59 18.95 6.05
C SER A 121 -0.02 18.31 7.33
N SER A 122 -0.86 17.66 8.13
CA SER A 122 -0.45 16.90 9.30
C SER A 122 0.39 15.66 8.98
N GLU A 123 0.32 15.11 7.76
CA GLU A 123 1.07 13.93 7.34
C GLU A 123 2.49 14.27 6.86
N LEU A 124 2.74 15.51 6.41
CA LEU A 124 4.00 15.92 5.78
C LEU A 124 5.26 15.67 6.64
N PRO A 125 5.26 15.93 7.97
CA PRO A 125 6.43 15.67 8.80
C PRO A 125 6.87 14.21 8.80
N GLU A 126 5.95 13.25 8.60
CA GLU A 126 6.27 11.83 8.58
C GLU A 126 6.90 11.35 7.27
N TRP A 127 6.77 12.14 6.19
CA TRP A 127 7.25 11.75 4.86
C TRP A 127 8.76 11.76 4.75
N ASN A 128 9.44 12.61 5.53
CA ASN A 128 10.90 12.79 5.47
C ASN A 128 11.42 13.01 4.04
N VAL A 129 10.74 13.84 3.24
CA VAL A 129 11.15 14.13 1.86
C VAL A 129 12.49 14.89 1.87
N PRO A 130 13.52 14.41 1.16
CA PRO A 130 14.82 15.06 1.12
C PRO A 130 14.79 16.37 0.32
N ASP A 131 15.80 17.22 0.51
CA ASP A 131 15.94 18.45 -0.29
C ASP A 131 16.28 18.14 -1.74
N ALA A 132 15.66 18.84 -2.69
CA ALA A 132 15.83 18.59 -4.11
C ALA A 132 17.30 18.75 -4.56
N ASN A 133 18.04 19.72 -4.01
CA ASN A 133 19.45 19.96 -4.36
C ASN A 133 20.39 18.85 -3.86
N SER A 134 19.95 18.07 -2.88
CA SER A 134 20.69 16.90 -2.40
C SER A 134 20.52 15.67 -3.32
N ILE A 135 19.50 15.67 -4.19
CA ILE A 135 19.12 14.54 -5.04
C ILE A 135 19.44 14.76 -6.51
N TYR A 136 19.19 15.97 -7.03
CA TYR A 136 19.46 16.32 -8.43
C TYR A 136 20.71 17.20 -8.51
N GLU A 137 21.63 16.84 -9.40
CA GLU A 137 22.85 17.61 -9.62
C GLU A 137 22.43 18.96 -10.22
N GLN A 138 22.83 20.07 -9.59
CA GLN A 138 22.65 21.37 -10.20
C GLN A 138 23.56 21.42 -11.44
N GLU A 139 23.00 21.77 -12.59
CA GLU A 139 23.81 22.22 -13.72
C GLU A 139 24.54 23.49 -13.26
N GLU A 140 25.77 23.35 -12.77
CA GLU A 140 26.65 24.49 -12.58
C GLU A 140 26.77 25.17 -13.95
N GLN A 141 26.09 26.32 -14.13
CA GLN A 141 26.37 27.26 -15.20
C GLN A 141 27.81 27.78 -15.05
N SER A 142 28.76 26.93 -15.40
CA SER A 142 30.13 27.30 -15.74
C SER A 142 30.31 26.83 -17.18
N GLY A 143 30.48 27.81 -18.07
CA GLY A 143 30.38 27.62 -19.51
C GLY A 143 31.24 26.49 -20.06
N SER A 144 30.64 25.77 -21.02
CA SER A 144 31.30 25.13 -22.16
C SER A 144 32.59 24.36 -21.88
N GLU A 145 32.47 23.10 -21.45
CA GLU A 145 33.33 21.98 -21.88
C GLU A 145 32.50 20.69 -21.84
N SER A 146 31.52 20.59 -22.74
CA SER A 146 30.89 19.33 -23.09
C SER A 146 31.72 18.66 -24.19
N GLY A 147 32.46 17.60 -23.88
CA GLY A 147 33.02 16.75 -24.95
C GLY A 147 34.25 15.86 -24.70
N GLU A 148 34.78 15.69 -23.48
CA GLU A 148 35.96 14.82 -23.28
C GLU A 148 35.84 14.00 -21.99
N ASP A 149 34.98 12.97 -21.97
CA ASP A 149 34.98 11.96 -20.89
C ASP A 149 35.06 10.52 -21.44
N GLU A 150 35.40 10.33 -22.72
CA GLU A 150 35.65 9.02 -23.32
C GLU A 150 36.86 9.06 -24.27
N GLU A 151 38.08 9.21 -23.73
CA GLU A 151 39.33 8.64 -24.23
C GLU A 151 40.49 9.07 -23.30
N GLU A 152 41.61 8.32 -23.32
CA GLU A 152 42.85 8.48 -22.53
C GLU A 152 42.96 7.72 -21.19
N GLU A 153 42.93 6.38 -21.28
CA GLU A 153 44.05 5.61 -20.72
C GLU A 153 45.30 5.82 -21.60
N GLU A 154 46.48 5.91 -20.98
CA GLU A 154 47.82 6.18 -21.57
C GLU A 154 48.20 7.62 -21.89
N ILE A 155 48.66 8.36 -20.87
CA ILE A 155 49.84 9.22 -21.04
C ILE A 155 51.02 8.45 -20.46
N CYS A 156 51.50 7.47 -21.23
CA CYS A 156 52.82 6.89 -21.05
C CYS A 156 53.86 7.93 -21.50
N LEU A 157 54.82 8.16 -20.61
CA LEU A 157 55.95 9.06 -20.75
C LEU A 157 56.87 8.62 -21.91
N GLU A 158 56.62 9.07 -23.14
CA GLU A 158 57.60 8.95 -24.22
C GLU A 158 57.79 10.28 -24.94
N ASN A 159 58.81 11.03 -24.49
CA ASN A 159 60.00 11.28 -25.32
C ASN A 159 60.92 12.32 -24.68
N GLY A 160 62.21 11.98 -24.70
CA GLY A 160 63.28 12.95 -24.47
C GLY A 160 64.42 12.39 -23.64
N GLY A 161 65.04 11.31 -24.12
CA GLY A 161 66.37 10.89 -23.67
C GLY A 161 67.33 12.07 -23.71
N VAL A 162 68.11 12.18 -22.65
CA VAL A 162 69.22 13.12 -22.51
C VAL A 162 70.37 12.55 -23.34
N GLU A 163 70.70 13.19 -24.46
CA GLU A 163 72.05 13.11 -25.03
C GLU A 163 72.70 14.49 -24.90
N GLU A 164 73.70 14.55 -24.03
CA GLU A 164 74.70 15.61 -23.98
C GLU A 164 75.56 15.53 -25.24
N PHE A 165 75.63 16.61 -26.03
CA PHE A 165 76.83 16.94 -26.78
C PHE A 165 77.11 18.44 -26.68
N LEU A 166 78.27 18.72 -26.10
CA LEU A 166 78.93 20.02 -26.07
C LEU A 166 79.33 20.39 -27.50
N ASP A 167 79.07 21.63 -27.92
CA ASP A 167 80.05 22.34 -28.74
C ASP A 167 80.04 23.83 -28.44
N GLU A 168 81.26 24.37 -28.29
CA GLU A 168 81.59 25.73 -27.90
C GLU A 168 81.55 26.68 -29.11
N ASN A 169 81.42 27.98 -28.80
CA ASN A 169 81.45 29.16 -29.67
C ASN A 169 80.08 29.62 -30.21
N ASP A 170 79.52 30.71 -29.68
CA ASP A 170 79.97 32.05 -30.07
C ASP A 170 79.35 33.14 -29.18
N GLN A 171 79.92 34.33 -29.29
CA GLN A 171 79.92 35.43 -28.33
C GLN A 171 78.58 36.16 -28.08
N GLN A 172 78.49 36.64 -26.82
CA GLN A 172 77.85 37.89 -26.36
C GLN A 172 76.31 38.05 -26.40
N SER A 173 75.83 38.54 -25.25
CA SER A 173 74.49 39.05 -24.90
C SER A 173 73.39 38.00 -24.63
N HIS A 174 72.39 38.36 -23.81
CA HIS A 174 71.23 37.55 -23.36
C HIS A 174 71.34 36.79 -22.02
N GLN A 175 71.68 37.48 -20.93
CA GLN A 175 71.38 37.00 -19.56
C GLN A 175 69.89 37.21 -19.16
N ASP A 176 69.16 38.12 -19.80
CA ASP A 176 67.76 38.44 -19.46
C ASP A 176 66.71 37.50 -20.08
N GLU A 177 67.02 36.78 -21.18
CA GLU A 177 66.04 35.89 -21.83
C GLU A 177 65.93 34.49 -21.17
N ARG A 178 67.01 33.99 -20.55
CA ARG A 178 66.99 32.70 -19.83
C ARG A 178 66.10 32.75 -18.58
N ASN A 179 66.13 33.86 -17.83
CA ASN A 179 65.25 34.05 -16.67
C ASN A 179 63.77 34.16 -17.06
N SER A 180 63.46 34.85 -18.17
CA SER A 180 62.09 34.96 -18.72
C SER A 180 61.50 33.59 -19.11
N SER A 181 62.29 32.71 -19.73
CA SER A 181 61.84 31.38 -20.15
C SER A 181 61.60 30.41 -18.98
N ILE A 182 62.42 30.49 -17.92
CA ILE A 182 62.27 29.69 -16.69
C ILE A 182 61.03 30.14 -15.91
N ILE A 183 60.80 31.45 -15.79
CA ILE A 183 59.61 32.02 -15.14
C ILE A 183 58.33 31.63 -15.91
N LYS A 184 58.34 31.69 -17.25
CA LYS A 184 57.20 31.24 -18.09
C LYS A 184 56.93 29.74 -17.98
N ARG A 185 57.96 28.88 -17.94
CA ARG A 185 57.80 27.43 -17.71
C ARG A 185 57.26 27.11 -16.31
N ARG A 186 57.71 27.83 -15.27
CA ARG A 186 57.25 27.66 -13.89
C ARG A 186 55.80 28.14 -13.71
N GLY A 187 55.41 29.22 -14.40
CA GLY A 187 54.03 29.71 -14.47
C GLY A 187 53.07 28.73 -15.16
N LYS A 188 53.47 28.16 -16.31
CA LYS A 188 52.68 27.12 -17.00
C LYS A 188 52.52 25.84 -16.16
N ARG A 189 53.57 25.41 -15.46
CA ARG A 189 53.51 24.25 -14.54
C ARG A 189 52.57 24.49 -13.35
N LYS A 190 52.54 25.71 -12.82
CA LYS A 190 51.63 26.10 -11.74
C LYS A 190 50.17 26.17 -12.21
N GLN A 191 49.91 26.76 -13.37
CA GLN A 191 48.58 26.75 -13.99
C GLN A 191 48.08 25.33 -14.28
N LEU A 192 48.93 24.44 -14.82
CA LEU A 192 48.55 23.05 -15.05
C LEU A 192 48.27 22.31 -13.73
N ALA A 193 49.07 22.55 -12.68
CA ALA A 193 48.83 22.00 -11.35
C ALA A 193 47.51 22.50 -10.73
N ASP A 194 47.18 23.79 -10.91
CA ASP A 194 45.93 24.39 -10.45
C ASP A 194 44.71 23.82 -11.21
N ILE A 195 44.83 23.57 -12.53
CA ILE A 195 43.80 22.91 -13.34
C ILE A 195 43.58 21.47 -12.88
N ILE A 196 44.67 20.70 -12.69
CA ILE A 196 44.59 19.30 -12.20
C ILE A 196 44.00 19.27 -10.79
N ALA A 197 44.39 20.19 -9.90
CA ALA A 197 43.85 20.29 -8.55
C ALA A 197 42.35 20.64 -8.56
N SER A 198 41.93 21.58 -9.42
CA SER A 198 40.51 21.94 -9.61
C SER A 198 39.68 20.77 -10.16
N ARG A 199 40.19 20.07 -11.19
CA ARG A 199 39.56 18.85 -11.74
C ARG A 199 39.45 17.74 -10.67
N THR A 200 40.51 17.53 -9.90
CA THR A 200 40.54 16.55 -8.80
C THR A 200 39.54 16.90 -7.70
N LEU A 201 39.44 18.18 -7.31
CA LEU A 201 38.49 18.65 -6.32
C LEU A 201 37.05 18.51 -6.80
N LYS A 202 36.76 18.83 -8.07
CA LYS A 202 35.44 18.59 -8.69
C LYS A 202 35.07 17.10 -8.68
N ARG A 203 36.01 16.21 -9.04
CA ARG A 203 35.80 14.76 -9.00
C ARG A 203 35.55 14.23 -7.58
N GLN A 204 36.29 14.75 -6.59
CA GLN A 204 36.08 14.41 -5.18
C GLN A 204 34.71 14.87 -4.69
N ARG A 205 34.32 16.12 -5.00
CA ARG A 205 32.98 16.65 -4.67
C ARG A 205 31.87 15.81 -5.30
N ARG A 206 31.97 15.49 -6.59
CA ARG A 206 31.01 14.61 -7.28
C ARG A 206 30.92 13.22 -6.63
N THR A 207 32.05 12.64 -6.24
CA THR A 207 32.08 11.32 -5.58
C THR A 207 31.44 11.37 -4.18
N GLN A 208 31.75 12.40 -3.40
CA GLN A 208 31.13 12.62 -2.08
C GLN A 208 29.63 12.86 -2.22
N TRP A 209 29.20 13.69 -3.18
CA TRP A 209 27.80 13.93 -3.47
C TRP A 209 27.07 12.64 -3.87
N LYS A 210 27.64 11.82 -4.77
CA LYS A 210 27.05 10.53 -5.16
C LYS A 210 26.86 9.59 -3.96
N ARG A 211 27.82 9.55 -3.03
CA ARG A 211 27.73 8.74 -1.79
C ARG A 211 26.66 9.28 -0.83
N ALA A 212 26.64 10.60 -0.61
CA ALA A 212 25.64 11.25 0.24
C ALA A 212 24.24 11.05 -0.33
N ARG A 213 24.05 11.31 -1.63
CA ARG A 213 22.81 11.04 -2.37
C ARG A 213 22.36 9.59 -2.23
N GLY A 214 23.28 8.63 -2.38
CA GLY A 214 22.97 7.21 -2.22
C GLY A 214 22.44 6.87 -0.82
N THR A 215 23.00 7.48 0.22
CA THR A 215 22.57 7.31 1.61
C THR A 215 21.17 7.90 1.83
N ILE A 216 20.95 9.14 1.37
CA ILE A 216 19.66 9.82 1.48
C ILE A 216 18.54 9.04 0.77
N LEU A 217 18.80 8.59 -0.47
CA LEU A 217 17.84 7.78 -1.22
C LEU A 217 17.55 6.44 -0.54
N TRP A 218 18.58 5.80 0.04
CA TRP A 218 18.41 4.57 0.79
C TRP A 218 17.51 4.77 2.00
N GLU A 219 17.78 5.78 2.83
CA GLU A 219 16.99 6.10 4.02
C GLU A 219 15.53 6.42 3.68
N TYR A 220 15.29 7.22 2.64
CA TYR A 220 13.94 7.58 2.20
C TYR A 220 13.13 6.37 1.72
N TYR A 221 13.73 5.51 0.89
CA TYR A 221 13.05 4.34 0.32
C TYR A 221 13.12 3.07 1.19
N LEU A 222 13.76 3.13 2.35
CA LEU A 222 13.99 1.96 3.20
C LEU A 222 12.68 1.33 3.67
N LYS A 223 11.73 2.15 4.13
CA LYS A 223 10.49 1.72 4.79
C LYS A 223 9.27 2.12 3.99
N SER A 224 8.43 1.15 3.62
CA SER A 224 7.08 1.39 3.10
C SER A 224 6.05 1.39 4.22
N TRP A 225 5.00 2.20 4.09
CA TRP A 225 3.92 2.32 5.08
C TRP A 225 2.67 2.92 4.42
N TYR A 226 1.59 3.04 5.19
CA TYR A 226 0.32 3.60 4.73
C TYR A 226 -0.09 4.79 5.58
N ALA A 227 -0.35 5.93 4.93
CA ALA A 227 -1.10 7.03 5.49
C ALA A 227 -2.57 6.64 5.69
N PRO A 228 -3.38 7.47 6.38
CA PRO A 228 -4.81 7.21 6.51
C PRO A 228 -5.51 6.99 5.15
N PRO A 229 -6.64 6.25 5.13
CA PRO A 229 -7.36 5.90 3.90
C PRO A 229 -7.82 7.12 3.10
N ILE A 230 -7.77 7.02 1.77
CA ILE A 230 -8.15 8.14 0.90
C ILE A 230 -9.65 8.44 0.96
N SER A 231 -10.48 7.49 1.40
CA SER A 231 -11.89 7.75 1.67
C SER A 231 -12.10 8.77 2.79
N VAL A 232 -11.24 8.75 3.82
CA VAL A 232 -11.31 9.70 4.95
C VAL A 232 -10.98 11.10 4.47
N PHE A 233 -9.92 11.24 3.66
CA PHE A 233 -9.56 12.49 2.99
C PHE A 233 -10.70 13.03 2.12
N MET A 234 -11.39 12.16 1.36
CA MET A 234 -12.53 12.58 0.54
C MET A 234 -13.74 13.07 1.36
N LEU A 235 -13.96 12.53 2.56
CA LEU A 235 -15.00 13.04 3.48
C LEU A 235 -14.65 14.42 4.03
N GLU A 236 -13.39 14.66 4.36
CA GLU A 236 -12.91 15.98 4.80
C GLU A 236 -13.05 17.01 3.68
N LEU A 237 -12.68 16.66 2.45
CA LEU A 237 -12.94 17.49 1.26
C LEU A 237 -14.44 17.76 1.09
N ALA A 238 -15.29 16.73 1.16
CA ALA A 238 -16.75 16.90 1.08
C ALA A 238 -17.28 17.83 2.17
N HIS A 239 -16.65 17.83 3.35
CA HIS A 239 -16.98 18.72 4.45
C HIS A 239 -16.57 20.17 4.18
N GLU A 240 -15.36 20.39 3.67
CA GLU A 240 -14.85 21.70 3.25
C GLU A 240 -15.75 22.35 2.18
N LEU A 241 -16.32 21.51 1.30
CA LEU A 241 -17.28 21.93 0.26
C LEU A 241 -18.71 22.13 0.79
N GLY A 242 -18.98 21.83 2.07
CA GLY A 242 -20.32 21.92 2.66
C GLY A 242 -21.30 20.83 2.21
N LYS A 243 -20.79 19.74 1.61
CA LYS A 243 -21.57 18.65 1.00
C LYS A 243 -21.46 17.32 1.75
N SER A 244 -20.86 17.30 2.93
CA SER A 244 -20.77 16.12 3.81
C SER A 244 -22.16 15.61 4.21
N SER A 245 -22.40 14.29 4.15
CA SER A 245 -23.62 13.61 4.61
C SER A 245 -23.32 12.34 5.42
N ALA A 246 -24.34 11.69 5.98
CA ALA A 246 -24.21 10.42 6.69
C ALA A 246 -23.78 9.28 5.76
N GLU A 247 -24.22 9.29 4.50
CA GLU A 247 -23.84 8.36 3.44
C GLU A 247 -22.34 8.49 3.08
N ILE A 248 -21.85 9.73 2.95
CA ILE A 248 -20.42 10.02 2.71
C ILE A 248 -19.57 9.58 3.90
N MET A 249 -20.04 9.85 5.12
CA MET A 249 -19.39 9.34 6.34
C MET A 249 -19.38 7.81 6.35
N TRP A 250 -20.46 7.16 5.94
CA TRP A 250 -20.53 5.69 5.83
C TRP A 250 -19.51 5.15 4.82
N CYS A 251 -19.39 5.74 3.63
CA CYS A 251 -18.33 5.38 2.68
C CYS A 251 -16.95 5.44 3.33
N SER A 252 -16.66 6.50 4.08
CA SER A 252 -15.37 6.66 4.76
C SER A 252 -15.15 5.64 5.87
N ALA A 253 -16.19 5.33 6.63
CA ALA A 253 -16.18 4.28 7.64
C ALA A 253 -15.93 2.89 7.05
N VAL A 254 -16.48 2.60 5.86
CA VAL A 254 -16.22 1.36 5.14
C VAL A 254 -14.79 1.33 4.59
N GLY A 255 -14.30 2.45 4.03
CA GLY A 255 -12.93 2.56 3.51
C GLY A 255 -11.85 2.34 4.59
N ILE A 256 -11.94 3.00 5.75
CA ILE A 256 -11.04 2.72 6.88
C ILE A 256 -11.15 1.28 7.38
N SER A 257 -12.37 0.74 7.43
CA SER A 257 -12.58 -0.65 7.85
C SER A 257 -11.96 -1.64 6.87
N SER A 258 -11.87 -1.31 5.58
CA SER A 258 -11.22 -2.16 4.57
C SER A 258 -9.72 -2.32 4.83
N GLN A 259 -9.01 -1.22 5.12
CA GLN A 259 -7.58 -1.29 5.47
C GLN A 259 -7.34 -2.07 6.77
N PHE A 260 -8.26 -1.98 7.73
CA PHE A 260 -8.19 -2.75 8.98
C PHE A 260 -8.38 -4.25 8.75
N ILE A 261 -9.38 -4.68 7.95
CA ILE A 261 -9.60 -6.12 7.69
C ILE A 261 -8.48 -6.74 6.86
N ASP A 262 -7.81 -5.94 6.03
CA ASP A 262 -6.64 -6.35 5.25
C ASP A 262 -5.37 -6.42 6.08
N GLN A 263 -5.42 -5.96 7.34
CA GLN A 263 -4.28 -5.87 8.25
C GLN A 263 -3.18 -4.93 7.72
N ILE A 264 -3.57 -3.92 6.91
CA ILE A 264 -2.70 -2.81 6.53
C ILE A 264 -2.48 -1.89 7.73
N ILE A 265 -3.55 -1.61 8.47
CA ILE A 265 -3.50 -0.81 9.70
C ILE A 265 -3.85 -1.69 10.91
N CYS A 266 -3.16 -1.46 12.03
CA CYS A 266 -3.47 -2.11 13.29
C CYS A 266 -4.71 -1.49 13.95
N VAL A 267 -5.19 -2.09 15.04
CA VAL A 267 -6.38 -1.63 15.77
C VAL A 267 -6.14 -0.28 16.45
N GLU A 268 -4.90 -0.03 16.88
CA GLU A 268 -4.47 1.24 17.48
C GLU A 268 -4.58 2.35 16.43
N LYS A 269 -3.95 2.18 15.27
CA LYS A 269 -4.01 3.14 14.16
C LYS A 269 -5.43 3.36 13.63
N TYR A 270 -6.25 2.30 13.56
CA TYR A 270 -7.66 2.43 13.24
C TYR A 270 -8.39 3.33 14.26
N THR A 271 -8.14 3.09 15.55
CA THR A 271 -8.73 3.88 16.65
C THR A 271 -8.27 5.33 16.60
N ASP A 272 -6.99 5.58 16.36
CA ASP A 272 -6.40 6.92 16.27
C ASP A 272 -7.02 7.72 15.12
N ILE A 273 -7.11 7.14 13.92
CA ILE A 273 -7.79 7.79 12.78
C ILE A 273 -9.27 8.07 13.11
N CYS A 274 -9.95 7.15 13.80
CA CYS A 274 -11.33 7.36 14.21
C CYS A 274 -11.47 8.53 15.22
N ALA A 275 -10.54 8.63 16.16
CA ALA A 275 -10.53 9.65 17.21
C ALA A 275 -10.13 11.04 16.68
N ASP A 276 -9.17 11.09 15.76
CA ASP A 276 -8.57 12.32 15.27
C ASP A 276 -9.32 12.88 14.05
N ARG A 277 -9.59 12.04 13.05
CA ARG A 277 -10.17 12.46 11.75
C ARG A 277 -11.67 12.22 11.65
N MET A 278 -12.17 11.09 12.16
CA MET A 278 -13.60 10.76 12.01
C MET A 278 -14.50 11.41 13.08
N LYS A 279 -13.95 11.79 14.23
CA LYS A 279 -14.70 12.30 15.40
C LYS A 279 -15.66 13.46 15.11
N PRO A 280 -15.29 14.50 14.33
CA PRO A 280 -16.23 15.58 13.99
C PRO A 280 -17.48 15.06 13.27
N PHE A 281 -17.30 14.07 12.40
CA PHE A 281 -18.39 13.45 11.63
C PHE A 281 -19.23 12.50 12.47
N ILE A 282 -18.61 11.75 13.38
CA ILE A 282 -19.32 10.91 14.35
C ILE A 282 -20.29 11.76 15.18
N LEU A 283 -19.85 12.93 15.65
CA LEU A 283 -20.68 13.83 16.43
C LEU A 283 -21.78 14.48 15.57
N LYS A 284 -21.49 14.79 14.31
CA LYS A 284 -22.43 15.46 13.39
C LYS A 284 -23.52 14.53 12.84
N PHE A 285 -23.16 13.32 12.44
CA PHE A 285 -24.03 12.36 11.74
C PHE A 285 -24.41 11.13 12.60
N GLY A 286 -24.01 11.14 13.87
CA GLY A 286 -24.47 10.18 14.87
C GLY A 286 -25.94 10.35 15.25
N PRO A 287 -26.54 9.35 15.90
CA PRO A 287 -27.92 9.43 16.40
C PRO A 287 -28.04 10.54 17.46
N ARG A 288 -28.99 11.47 17.28
CA ARG A 288 -29.27 12.54 18.25
C ARG A 288 -30.06 12.01 19.43
N GLN A 289 -29.67 12.38 20.66
CA GLN A 289 -30.47 12.11 21.86
C GLN A 289 -31.81 12.86 21.74
N GLY A 290 -32.92 12.12 21.61
CA GLY A 290 -34.28 12.67 21.46
C GLY A 290 -34.99 12.41 20.12
N ALA A 291 -34.30 11.87 19.10
CA ALA A 291 -34.89 11.58 17.78
C ALA A 291 -35.64 10.23 17.70
N LEU A 292 -36.32 9.82 18.77
CA LEU A 292 -37.15 8.61 18.82
C LEU A 292 -38.59 8.85 18.35
N THR A 293 -38.95 10.07 17.93
CA THR A 293 -40.22 10.35 17.28
C THR A 293 -40.22 9.84 15.83
N ASP A 294 -41.31 9.21 15.45
CA ASP A 294 -41.51 8.34 14.27
C ASP A 294 -41.09 8.93 12.91
N GLN A 295 -40.92 10.25 12.80
CA GLN A 295 -40.76 10.96 11.52
C GLN A 295 -39.34 10.92 10.92
N ASN A 296 -38.30 10.59 11.69
CA ASN A 296 -36.89 10.52 11.21
C ASN A 296 -36.39 9.09 10.90
N ARG A 297 -37.27 8.09 10.85
CA ARG A 297 -36.89 6.67 10.72
C ARG A 297 -36.37 6.26 9.34
N ASN A 298 -36.49 7.09 8.31
CA ASN A 298 -36.09 6.74 6.93
C ASN A 298 -34.73 7.30 6.51
N HIS A 299 -34.02 7.99 7.40
CA HIS A 299 -32.69 8.54 7.11
C HIS A 299 -31.60 7.65 7.70
N LEU A 300 -30.51 7.48 6.94
CA LEU A 300 -29.33 6.78 7.40
C LEU A 300 -28.67 7.58 8.54
N THR A 301 -28.41 6.90 9.66
CA THR A 301 -27.53 7.42 10.71
C THR A 301 -26.38 6.45 10.94
N VAL A 302 -25.22 6.98 11.32
CA VAL A 302 -24.01 6.18 11.53
C VAL A 302 -23.58 6.32 12.98
N SER A 303 -23.66 5.22 13.73
CA SER A 303 -23.24 5.17 15.13
C SER A 303 -21.84 4.57 15.25
N PHE A 304 -20.99 5.13 16.10
CA PHE A 304 -19.70 4.56 16.48
C PHE A 304 -19.83 3.96 17.89
N LYS A 305 -19.70 2.64 18.01
CA LYS A 305 -19.90 1.91 19.27
C LYS A 305 -18.98 0.71 19.36
N GLU A 306 -18.82 0.18 20.57
CA GLU A 306 -18.05 -1.04 20.79
C GLU A 306 -18.57 -2.20 19.93
N ASP A 307 -17.64 -2.99 19.37
CA ASP A 307 -17.93 -4.13 18.51
C ASP A 307 -16.96 -5.29 18.78
N LEU A 308 -17.27 -6.48 18.27
CA LEU A 308 -16.37 -7.65 18.32
C LEU A 308 -15.56 -7.74 17.03
N ILE A 309 -14.28 -8.08 17.15
CA ILE A 309 -13.41 -8.42 16.00
C ILE A 309 -13.71 -9.87 15.58
N LEU A 310 -14.98 -10.18 15.28
CA LEU A 310 -15.43 -11.48 14.80
C LEU A 310 -16.01 -11.32 13.39
N PRO A 311 -15.58 -12.11 12.40
CA PRO A 311 -16.04 -11.94 11.03
C PRO A 311 -17.51 -12.36 10.89
N LEU A 312 -18.36 -11.46 10.40
CA LEU A 312 -19.76 -11.72 10.05
C LEU A 312 -20.61 -12.31 11.19
N TYR A 313 -20.21 -12.16 12.46
CA TYR A 313 -20.89 -12.80 13.59
C TYR A 313 -22.37 -12.40 13.64
N SER A 314 -22.70 -11.17 13.23
CA SER A 314 -24.06 -10.65 13.16
C SER A 314 -24.97 -11.38 12.16
N ARG A 315 -24.38 -12.04 11.15
CA ARG A 315 -25.06 -12.70 10.02
C ARG A 315 -24.70 -14.18 9.91
N TRP A 316 -24.07 -14.72 10.96
CA TRP A 316 -23.63 -16.09 11.00
C TRP A 316 -23.94 -16.72 12.36
N THR A 317 -23.61 -18.00 12.52
CA THR A 317 -23.57 -18.60 13.84
C THR A 317 -22.31 -18.13 14.53
N LEU A 318 -22.40 -17.91 15.83
CA LEU A 318 -21.23 -17.50 16.62
C LEU A 318 -20.12 -18.55 16.53
N TYR A 319 -20.49 -19.83 16.49
CA TYR A 319 -19.59 -20.96 16.33
C TYR A 319 -18.75 -20.84 15.05
N GLU A 320 -19.38 -20.58 13.91
CA GLU A 320 -18.67 -20.47 12.64
C GLU A 320 -17.84 -19.19 12.56
N SER A 321 -18.33 -18.07 13.08
CA SER A 321 -17.57 -16.82 13.11
C SER A 321 -16.27 -16.98 13.92
N MET A 322 -16.35 -17.60 15.10
CA MET A 322 -15.19 -17.87 15.96
C MET A 322 -14.25 -18.91 15.34
N LEU A 323 -14.75 -20.00 14.74
CA LEU A 323 -13.91 -20.99 14.04
C LEU A 323 -13.12 -20.40 12.86
N ASN A 324 -13.55 -19.25 12.36
CA ASN A 324 -12.96 -18.55 11.23
C ASN A 324 -12.21 -17.27 11.62
N GLU A 325 -11.97 -17.06 12.92
CA GLU A 325 -11.20 -15.94 13.45
C GLU A 325 -9.83 -16.42 13.94
N SER A 326 -8.80 -15.62 13.68
CA SER A 326 -7.39 -15.98 13.85
C SER A 326 -7.03 -16.32 15.30
N HIS A 327 -7.51 -15.57 16.28
CA HIS A 327 -7.25 -15.83 17.70
C HIS A 327 -7.77 -17.21 18.12
N PHE A 328 -9.03 -17.54 17.82
CA PHE A 328 -9.60 -18.85 18.17
C PHE A 328 -8.94 -20.00 17.38
N ILE A 329 -8.61 -19.80 16.10
CA ILE A 329 -7.84 -20.78 15.31
C ILE A 329 -6.51 -21.11 16.01
N CYS A 330 -5.78 -20.09 16.45
CA CYS A 330 -4.46 -20.24 17.07
C CYS A 330 -4.54 -20.88 18.46
N GLU A 331 -5.44 -20.38 19.31
CA GLU A 331 -5.55 -20.82 20.71
C GLU A 331 -5.97 -22.29 20.82
N SER A 332 -7.01 -22.68 20.07
CA SER A 332 -7.49 -24.06 20.06
C SER A 332 -6.63 -24.99 19.19
N LYS A 333 -5.72 -24.43 18.38
CA LYS A 333 -4.88 -25.16 17.41
C LYS A 333 -5.76 -26.01 16.48
N LEU A 334 -6.68 -25.36 15.75
CA LEU A 334 -7.69 -26.02 14.89
C LEU A 334 -7.10 -26.88 13.76
N TRP A 335 -5.79 -26.82 13.51
CA TRP A 335 -5.09 -27.72 12.58
C TRP A 335 -4.72 -29.08 13.20
N SER A 336 -4.99 -29.29 14.49
CA SER A 336 -4.69 -30.54 15.20
C SER A 336 -5.93 -31.43 15.36
N GLN A 337 -5.72 -32.75 15.53
CA GLN A 337 -6.81 -33.72 15.70
C GLN A 337 -7.73 -33.41 16.90
N ARG A 338 -7.20 -32.80 17.97
CA ARG A 338 -7.96 -32.40 19.17
C ARG A 338 -8.36 -30.93 19.16
N GLY A 339 -8.15 -30.21 18.04
CA GLY A 339 -8.36 -28.77 17.97
C GLY A 339 -9.82 -28.38 18.19
N GLU A 340 -10.75 -29.11 17.57
CA GLU A 340 -12.18 -28.86 17.75
C GLU A 340 -12.66 -29.13 19.18
N ASP A 341 -12.12 -30.16 19.83
CA ASP A 341 -12.50 -30.48 21.21
C ASP A 341 -11.99 -29.40 22.17
N LYS A 342 -10.76 -28.91 21.97
CA LYS A 342 -10.24 -27.73 22.69
C LYS A 342 -11.08 -26.48 22.43
N PHE A 343 -11.55 -26.27 21.21
CA PHE A 343 -12.43 -25.15 20.91
C PHE A 343 -13.75 -25.25 21.67
N LYS A 344 -14.36 -26.44 21.74
CA LYS A 344 -15.56 -26.67 22.57
C LYS A 344 -15.28 -26.48 24.07
N GLU A 345 -14.12 -26.89 24.56
CA GLU A 345 -13.67 -26.63 25.94
C GLU A 345 -13.56 -25.12 26.21
N ILE A 346 -13.03 -24.33 25.27
CA ILE A 346 -12.98 -22.86 25.37
C ILE A 346 -14.39 -22.30 25.49
N LEU A 347 -15.32 -22.70 24.62
CA LEU A 347 -16.73 -22.24 24.68
C LEU A 347 -17.36 -22.54 26.04
N ALA A 348 -17.16 -23.75 26.56
CA ALA A 348 -17.65 -24.13 27.88
C ALA A 348 -17.02 -23.29 29.01
N LYS A 349 -15.71 -23.03 28.92
CA LYS A 349 -14.96 -22.23 29.90
C LYS A 349 -15.45 -20.78 29.96
N ILE A 350 -15.81 -20.19 28.82
CA ILE A 350 -16.35 -18.82 28.76
C ILE A 350 -17.86 -18.76 29.05
N GLY A 351 -18.52 -19.89 29.31
CA GLY A 351 -19.94 -19.92 29.66
C GLY A 351 -20.89 -19.82 28.46
N LEU A 352 -20.45 -20.23 27.27
CA LEU A 352 -21.28 -20.30 26.08
C LEU A 352 -21.63 -21.75 25.73
N THR A 353 -22.92 -22.05 25.64
CA THR A 353 -23.34 -23.41 25.28
C THR A 353 -23.19 -23.65 23.78
N LEU A 354 -22.86 -24.90 23.40
CA LEU A 354 -22.72 -25.26 21.99
C LEU A 354 -24.03 -25.05 21.19
N ALA A 355 -25.18 -25.26 21.83
CA ALA A 355 -26.49 -25.05 21.21
C ALA A 355 -26.71 -23.56 20.87
N GLU A 356 -26.38 -22.65 21.80
CA GLU A 356 -26.45 -21.21 21.55
C GLU A 356 -25.49 -20.79 20.44
N CYS A 357 -24.24 -21.25 20.48
CA CYS A 357 -23.24 -20.87 19.48
C CYS A 357 -23.60 -21.33 18.06
N ARG A 358 -24.39 -22.41 17.92
CA ARG A 358 -24.82 -22.96 16.62
C ARG A 358 -26.09 -22.32 16.06
N GLN A 359 -26.76 -21.46 16.82
CA GLN A 359 -27.85 -20.64 16.29
C GLN A 359 -27.29 -19.41 15.56
N ASN A 360 -28.00 -18.95 14.53
CA ASN A 360 -27.67 -17.67 13.91
C ASN A 360 -27.77 -16.56 14.97
N PHE A 361 -26.75 -15.72 15.08
CA PHE A 361 -26.66 -14.72 16.14
C PHE A 361 -27.88 -13.79 16.15
N GLU A 362 -28.38 -13.40 14.98
CA GLU A 362 -29.57 -12.55 14.83
C GLU A 362 -30.84 -13.13 15.50
N VAL A 363 -30.95 -14.47 15.57
CA VAL A 363 -32.09 -15.18 16.17
C VAL A 363 -32.03 -15.17 17.70
N ILE A 364 -30.84 -14.98 18.29
CA ILE A 364 -30.66 -14.95 19.74
C ILE A 364 -31.35 -13.72 20.33
N LYS A 365 -32.05 -13.89 21.45
CA LYS A 365 -32.75 -12.82 22.17
C LYS A 365 -31.79 -11.66 22.48
N LYS A 366 -32.29 -10.43 22.37
CA LYS A 366 -31.49 -9.19 22.51
C LYS A 366 -30.68 -9.15 23.81
N ASP A 367 -31.30 -9.44 24.95
CA ASP A 367 -30.61 -9.37 26.25
C ASP A 367 -29.47 -10.37 26.34
N ARG A 368 -29.69 -11.60 25.85
CA ARG A 368 -28.66 -12.65 25.79
C ARG A 368 -27.54 -12.28 24.82
N ARG A 369 -27.83 -11.64 23.67
CA ARG A 369 -26.80 -11.12 22.77
C ARG A 369 -25.87 -10.10 23.45
N LEU A 370 -26.43 -9.21 24.27
CA LEU A 370 -25.65 -8.22 25.01
C LEU A 370 -24.75 -8.89 26.06
N GLU A 371 -25.23 -9.95 26.70
CA GLU A 371 -24.43 -10.75 27.63
C GLU A 371 -23.30 -11.50 26.93
N ILE A 372 -23.61 -12.21 25.83
CA ILE A 372 -22.62 -12.90 24.99
C ILE A 372 -21.54 -11.93 24.51
N PHE A 373 -21.94 -10.72 24.09
CA PHE A 373 -21.01 -9.68 23.69
C PHE A 373 -20.01 -9.33 24.80
N LYS A 374 -20.49 -9.14 26.04
CA LYS A 374 -19.65 -8.87 27.21
C LYS A 374 -18.71 -10.03 27.51
N ILE A 375 -19.23 -11.26 27.52
CA ILE A 375 -18.44 -12.48 27.75
C ILE A 375 -17.27 -12.57 26.77
N ILE A 376 -17.53 -12.41 25.47
CA ILE A 376 -16.49 -12.51 24.44
C ILE A 376 -15.50 -11.35 24.56
N LYS A 377 -15.97 -10.14 24.81
CA LYS A 377 -15.12 -8.96 24.98
C LYS A 377 -14.15 -9.14 26.15
N GLU A 378 -14.67 -9.59 27.31
CA GLU A 378 -13.86 -9.88 28.50
C GLU A 378 -12.86 -10.99 28.24
N TYR A 379 -13.26 -12.03 27.51
CA TYR A 379 -12.37 -13.13 27.14
C TYR A 379 -11.22 -12.68 26.22
N LEU A 380 -11.55 -11.94 25.16
CA LEU A 380 -10.55 -11.46 24.19
C LEU A 380 -9.64 -10.39 24.80
N ASN A 381 -10.09 -9.69 25.85
CA ASN A 381 -9.41 -8.58 26.50
C ASN A 381 -8.88 -7.53 25.48
N LYS A 382 -9.71 -7.23 24.47
CA LYS A 382 -9.43 -6.26 23.41
C LYS A 382 -10.57 -5.28 23.27
N THR A 383 -10.24 -4.00 23.31
CA THR A 383 -11.19 -2.93 23.02
C THR A 383 -11.23 -2.69 21.52
N PHE A 384 -12.43 -2.73 20.94
CA PHE A 384 -12.65 -2.41 19.54
C PHE A 384 -13.99 -1.70 19.41
N ALA A 385 -14.04 -0.70 18.55
CA ALA A 385 -15.25 0.01 18.20
C ALA A 385 -15.36 0.10 16.68
N SER A 386 -16.58 0.07 16.17
CA SER A 386 -16.85 0.07 14.74
C SER A 386 -18.08 0.89 14.43
N PHE A 387 -18.15 1.35 13.18
CA PHE A 387 -19.28 2.10 12.66
C PHE A 387 -20.42 1.14 12.32
N ASN A 388 -21.62 1.51 12.73
CA ASN A 388 -22.84 0.72 12.54
C ASN A 388 -23.93 1.60 11.95
N THR A 389 -24.57 1.13 10.88
CA THR A 389 -25.73 1.81 10.30
C THR A 389 -26.97 1.60 11.15
N ASN A 390 -27.76 2.66 11.29
CA ASN A 390 -29.15 2.56 11.71
C ASN A 390 -30.01 3.18 10.61
N PHE A 391 -30.87 2.35 10.02
CA PHE A 391 -31.81 2.75 8.97
C PHE A 391 -33.17 2.14 9.30
N GLY A 392 -34.07 2.94 9.87
CA GLY A 392 -35.39 2.49 10.32
C GLY A 392 -35.34 1.24 11.20
N PHE A 393 -36.16 0.24 10.84
CA PHE A 393 -36.25 -1.06 11.51
C PHE A 393 -35.37 -2.14 10.85
N ASN A 394 -34.38 -1.75 10.05
CA ASN A 394 -33.62 -2.70 9.24
C ASN A 394 -32.54 -3.42 10.05
N SER A 395 -32.05 -4.53 9.49
CA SER A 395 -30.85 -5.18 10.01
C SER A 395 -29.66 -4.23 9.90
N THR A 396 -29.01 -3.99 11.03
CA THR A 396 -27.85 -3.10 11.14
C THR A 396 -26.64 -3.74 10.47
N TYR A 397 -25.88 -2.98 9.68
CA TYR A 397 -24.59 -3.43 9.13
C TYR A 397 -23.47 -2.70 9.86
N ASN A 398 -22.46 -3.45 10.30
CA ASN A 398 -21.21 -2.84 10.75
C ASN A 398 -20.28 -2.64 9.55
N ALA A 399 -19.42 -1.61 9.60
CA ALA A 399 -18.60 -1.20 8.46
C ALA A 399 -17.52 -2.24 8.11
N VAL A 400 -17.03 -2.99 9.09
CA VAL A 400 -16.04 -4.07 8.93
C VAL A 400 -16.59 -5.21 8.07
N ASP A 401 -17.76 -5.73 8.42
CA ASP A 401 -18.46 -6.76 7.67
C ASP A 401 -18.90 -6.23 6.31
N PHE A 402 -19.36 -4.98 6.23
CA PHE A 402 -19.71 -4.36 4.95
C PHE A 402 -18.49 -4.28 4.01
N ALA A 403 -17.33 -3.88 4.51
CA ALA A 403 -16.08 -3.87 3.75
C ALA A 403 -15.71 -5.27 3.24
N ARG A 404 -15.83 -6.31 4.08
CA ARG A 404 -15.64 -7.72 3.65
C ARG A 404 -16.55 -8.08 2.47
N ILE A 405 -17.83 -7.72 2.57
CA ILE A 405 -18.84 -8.02 1.55
C ILE A 405 -18.55 -7.30 0.22
N LEU A 406 -18.14 -6.04 0.27
CA LEU A 406 -17.75 -5.31 -0.95
C LEU A 406 -16.48 -5.90 -1.56
N THR A 407 -15.52 -6.31 -0.72
CA THR A 407 -14.24 -6.86 -1.16
C THR A 407 -14.39 -8.13 -1.99
N ILE A 408 -15.22 -9.08 -1.55
CA ILE A 408 -15.42 -10.33 -2.32
C ILE A 408 -16.08 -10.07 -3.67
N ARG A 409 -16.97 -9.08 -3.78
CA ARG A 409 -17.60 -8.71 -5.06
C ARG A 409 -16.61 -7.99 -5.97
N LEU A 410 -15.78 -7.13 -5.39
CA LEU A 410 -14.85 -6.28 -6.12
C LEU A 410 -13.61 -7.04 -6.58
N GLU A 411 -12.93 -7.76 -5.69
CA GLU A 411 -11.59 -8.31 -5.94
C GLU A 411 -11.60 -9.75 -6.48
N TRP A 412 -12.58 -10.58 -6.12
CA TRP A 412 -12.60 -11.98 -6.56
C TRP A 412 -13.08 -12.10 -8.00
N ASN A 413 -12.15 -12.47 -8.89
CA ASN A 413 -12.48 -12.82 -10.27
C ASN A 413 -12.97 -14.28 -10.35
N GLN A 414 -14.25 -14.46 -10.69
CA GLN A 414 -14.81 -15.75 -11.06
C GLN A 414 -14.78 -15.84 -12.59
N SER A 415 -13.70 -16.40 -13.14
CA SER A 415 -13.39 -16.48 -14.58
C SER A 415 -14.53 -17.02 -15.45
N ASP A 416 -15.41 -17.83 -14.86
CA ASP A 416 -16.51 -18.51 -15.55
C ASP A 416 -17.78 -17.65 -15.70
N LYS A 417 -17.77 -16.39 -15.22
CA LYS A 417 -18.94 -15.50 -15.24
C LYS A 417 -18.77 -14.30 -16.18
N PRO A 418 -19.86 -13.81 -16.80
CA PRO A 418 -19.85 -12.60 -17.64
C PRO A 418 -19.57 -11.31 -16.85
N ASP A 419 -19.65 -11.36 -15.52
CA ASP A 419 -19.24 -10.30 -14.59
C ASP A 419 -17.73 -10.33 -14.27
N SER A 420 -16.91 -11.12 -14.96
CA SER A 420 -15.47 -11.27 -14.67
C SER A 420 -14.66 -9.99 -14.94
N GLU A 421 -15.11 -9.16 -15.89
CA GLU A 421 -14.45 -7.89 -16.22
C GLU A 421 -14.39 -6.97 -15.00
N LEU A 422 -13.21 -6.37 -14.78
CA LEU A 422 -12.96 -5.50 -13.63
C LEU A 422 -13.94 -4.32 -13.57
N SER A 423 -14.24 -3.69 -14.70
CA SER A 423 -15.17 -2.57 -14.83
C SER A 423 -16.56 -2.93 -14.31
N ARG A 424 -17.09 -4.10 -14.69
CA ARG A 424 -18.41 -4.59 -14.25
C ARG A 424 -18.43 -4.95 -12.77
N ARG A 425 -17.34 -5.53 -12.24
CA ARG A 425 -17.23 -5.79 -10.80
C ARG A 425 -17.21 -4.50 -10.00
N PHE A 426 -16.44 -3.51 -10.45
CA PHE A 426 -16.40 -2.20 -9.81
C PHE A 426 -17.77 -1.52 -9.83
N GLU A 427 -18.43 -1.47 -10.99
CA GLU A 427 -19.75 -0.86 -11.14
C GLU A 427 -20.82 -1.56 -10.31
N SER A 428 -20.91 -2.90 -10.37
CA SER A 428 -21.89 -3.65 -9.57
C SER A 428 -21.62 -3.56 -8.05
N THR A 429 -20.36 -3.38 -7.63
CA THR A 429 -20.04 -3.13 -6.22
C THR A 429 -20.44 -1.70 -5.81
N ASN A 430 -20.25 -0.71 -6.68
CA ASN A 430 -20.72 0.66 -6.47
C ASN A 430 -22.26 0.74 -6.42
N GLU A 431 -22.95 -0.06 -7.23
CA GLU A 431 -24.41 -0.19 -7.21
C GLU A 431 -24.91 -0.71 -5.86
N ILE A 432 -24.21 -1.70 -5.26
CA ILE A 432 -24.52 -2.17 -3.90
C ILE A 432 -24.49 -1.00 -2.89
N LEU A 433 -23.46 -0.14 -2.94
CA LEU A 433 -23.38 1.04 -2.07
C LEU A 433 -24.54 2.02 -2.30
N ARG A 434 -24.83 2.34 -3.56
CA ARG A 434 -25.89 3.29 -3.94
C ARG A 434 -27.28 2.79 -3.54
N GLU A 435 -27.58 1.52 -3.81
CA GLU A 435 -28.87 0.91 -3.45
C GLU A 435 -29.00 0.68 -1.95
N PHE A 436 -27.88 0.44 -1.25
CA PHE A 436 -27.87 0.34 0.20
C PHE A 436 -28.32 1.66 0.86
N PHE A 437 -27.93 2.81 0.33
CA PHE A 437 -28.39 4.12 0.86
C PHE A 437 -29.90 4.34 0.69
N LYS A 438 -30.51 3.76 -0.34
CA LYS A 438 -31.95 3.88 -0.59
C LYS A 438 -32.78 2.91 0.26
N THR A 439 -32.29 1.68 0.39
CA THR A 439 -33.07 0.56 0.94
C THR A 439 -32.68 0.19 2.38
N GLY A 440 -31.55 0.71 2.87
CA GLY A 440 -30.91 0.25 4.10
C GLY A 440 -30.60 -1.25 4.07
N GLY A 441 -30.34 -1.81 2.88
CA GLY A 441 -30.07 -3.24 2.66
C GLY A 441 -31.30 -4.15 2.64
N ARG A 442 -32.53 -3.62 2.70
CA ARG A 442 -33.74 -4.42 2.44
C ARG A 442 -33.73 -4.87 0.99
N GLU A 443 -34.01 -6.15 0.78
CA GLU A 443 -34.18 -6.72 -0.57
C GLU A 443 -33.05 -6.34 -1.54
N LEU A 444 -31.80 -6.44 -1.07
CA LEU A 444 -30.62 -6.26 -1.91
C LEU A 444 -29.96 -7.63 -2.19
N PRO A 445 -30.46 -8.42 -3.17
CA PRO A 445 -29.91 -9.73 -3.50
C PRO A 445 -28.39 -9.74 -3.76
N PRO A 446 -27.80 -8.76 -4.46
CA PRO A 446 -26.34 -8.74 -4.67
C PRO A 446 -25.56 -8.67 -3.35
N LEU A 447 -26.06 -7.92 -2.37
CA LEU A 447 -25.45 -7.83 -1.03
C LEU A 447 -25.57 -9.17 -0.29
N LYS A 448 -26.77 -9.78 -0.27
CA LYS A 448 -27.00 -11.09 0.38
C LYS A 448 -26.16 -12.20 -0.26
N HIS A 449 -26.07 -12.21 -1.59
CA HIS A 449 -25.24 -13.16 -2.32
C HIS A 449 -23.76 -12.99 -1.94
N SER A 450 -23.29 -11.75 -1.88
CA SER A 450 -21.91 -11.43 -1.52
C SER A 450 -21.58 -11.83 -0.07
N VAL A 451 -22.53 -11.74 0.87
CA VAL A 451 -22.38 -12.28 2.24
C VAL A 451 -22.09 -13.78 2.21
N GLU A 452 -22.91 -14.55 1.50
CA GLU A 452 -22.73 -16.01 1.43
C GLU A 452 -21.45 -16.41 0.70
N LEU A 453 -21.10 -15.70 -0.38
CA LEU A 453 -19.80 -15.88 -1.06
C LEU A 453 -18.63 -15.63 -0.11
N TYR A 454 -18.67 -14.55 0.68
CA TYR A 454 -17.59 -14.25 1.62
C TYR A 454 -17.46 -15.33 2.69
N LYS A 455 -18.58 -15.81 3.26
CA LYS A 455 -18.56 -16.91 4.24
C LYS A 455 -17.88 -18.16 3.67
N MET A 456 -18.24 -18.55 2.44
CA MET A 456 -17.62 -19.69 1.77
C MET A 456 -16.13 -19.47 1.51
N ALA A 457 -15.74 -18.30 1.01
CA ALA A 457 -14.35 -17.95 0.77
C ALA A 457 -13.53 -17.99 2.07
N LEU A 458 -14.04 -17.41 3.15
CA LEU A 458 -13.37 -17.38 4.45
C LEU A 458 -13.18 -18.78 5.04
N LYS A 459 -14.20 -19.66 4.96
CA LYS A 459 -14.06 -21.07 5.39
C LYS A 459 -12.95 -21.77 4.62
N SER A 460 -12.95 -21.66 3.30
CA SER A 460 -11.96 -22.29 2.43
C SER A 460 -10.54 -21.74 2.67
N LEU A 461 -10.42 -20.43 2.91
CA LEU A 461 -9.16 -19.79 3.25
C LEU A 461 -8.60 -20.31 4.59
N ASN A 462 -9.43 -20.37 5.63
CA ASN A 462 -9.00 -20.85 6.94
C ASN A 462 -8.71 -22.34 6.96
N GLU A 463 -9.38 -23.12 6.11
CA GLU A 463 -9.01 -24.51 5.88
C GLU A 463 -7.62 -24.63 5.25
N LEU A 464 -7.28 -23.75 4.29
CA LEU A 464 -5.92 -23.68 3.74
C LEU A 464 -4.89 -23.27 4.82
N VAL A 465 -5.23 -22.33 5.72
CA VAL A 465 -4.38 -21.97 6.86
C VAL A 465 -4.07 -23.21 7.71
N LYS A 466 -5.11 -23.95 8.10
CA LYS A 466 -4.96 -25.16 8.92
C LYS A 466 -4.10 -26.21 8.22
N ARG A 467 -4.33 -26.46 6.93
CA ARG A 467 -3.54 -27.41 6.13
C ARG A 467 -2.08 -27.00 6.02
N SER A 468 -1.81 -25.71 5.80
CA SER A 468 -0.44 -25.18 5.69
C SER A 468 0.40 -25.45 6.94
N ILE A 469 -0.22 -25.38 8.13
CA ILE A 469 0.44 -25.73 9.39
C ILE A 469 0.52 -27.25 9.59
N ALA A 470 -0.57 -27.99 9.37
CA ALA A 470 -0.62 -29.43 9.57
C ALA A 470 0.36 -30.19 8.67
N GLN A 471 0.49 -29.76 7.42
CA GLN A 471 1.37 -30.36 6.40
C GLN A 471 2.79 -29.77 6.40
N LYS A 472 3.10 -28.84 7.33
CA LYS A 472 4.41 -28.21 7.48
C LYS A 472 4.91 -27.55 6.17
N HIS A 473 4.04 -26.81 5.49
CA HIS A 473 4.42 -26.03 4.29
C HIS A 473 5.37 -24.86 4.60
N VAL A 474 5.52 -24.51 5.87
CA VAL A 474 6.44 -23.47 6.34
C VAL A 474 7.80 -24.11 6.64
N VAL A 475 8.84 -23.63 5.97
CA VAL A 475 10.23 -24.04 6.13
C VAL A 475 11.04 -22.88 6.69
N LEU A 476 11.99 -23.16 7.58
CA LEU A 476 12.96 -22.16 8.01
C LEU A 476 14.08 -22.08 6.97
N MET A 477 14.20 -20.94 6.31
CA MET A 477 15.44 -20.48 5.67
C MET A 477 16.29 -19.82 6.77
N SER A 478 17.62 -19.79 6.67
CA SER A 478 18.52 -19.36 7.76
C SER A 478 18.03 -18.10 8.50
N ARG A 479 17.54 -17.10 7.74
CA ARG A 479 17.11 -15.79 8.26
C ARG A 479 15.61 -15.47 8.19
N PHE A 480 14.82 -16.25 7.46
CA PHE A 480 13.38 -16.01 7.30
C PHE A 480 12.60 -17.32 7.21
N PHE A 481 11.29 -17.28 7.42
CA PHE A 481 10.44 -18.45 7.17
C PHE A 481 9.84 -18.35 5.77
N LEU A 482 9.89 -19.45 5.02
CA LEU A 482 9.32 -19.56 3.69
C LEU A 482 8.06 -20.42 3.72
N LEU A 483 6.94 -19.86 3.32
CA LEU A 483 5.70 -20.56 3.01
C LEU A 483 5.62 -20.71 1.48
N SER A 484 5.69 -21.94 1.00
CA SER A 484 5.55 -22.24 -0.43
C SER A 484 4.22 -22.94 -0.70
N LEU A 485 3.44 -22.44 -1.65
CA LEU A 485 2.25 -23.13 -2.16
C LEU A 485 2.53 -23.69 -3.56
N SER A 486 2.02 -24.90 -3.83
CA SER A 486 2.12 -25.53 -5.14
C SER A 486 1.04 -25.04 -6.11
N ASP A 487 1.26 -25.28 -7.40
CA ASP A 487 0.28 -25.07 -8.48
C ASP A 487 -1.02 -25.86 -8.30
N GLN A 488 -0.97 -27.00 -7.58
CA GLN A 488 -2.15 -27.79 -7.21
C GLN A 488 -3.08 -27.12 -6.19
N CYS A 489 -2.71 -25.98 -5.60
CA CYS A 489 -3.54 -25.29 -4.63
C CYS A 489 -4.79 -24.69 -5.31
N SER A 490 -5.98 -25.21 -4.99
CA SER A 490 -7.25 -24.74 -5.56
C SER A 490 -7.60 -23.29 -5.21
N MET A 491 -6.95 -22.71 -4.21
CA MET A 491 -7.23 -21.36 -3.71
C MET A 491 -6.34 -20.29 -4.34
N LEU A 492 -5.41 -20.63 -5.25
CA LEU A 492 -4.50 -19.65 -5.83
C LEU A 492 -5.24 -18.50 -6.53
N GLY A 493 -6.35 -18.79 -7.21
CA GLY A 493 -7.19 -17.75 -7.83
C GLY A 493 -7.81 -16.78 -6.81
N LEU A 494 -8.11 -17.24 -5.59
CA LEU A 494 -8.58 -16.37 -4.51
C LEU A 494 -7.43 -15.55 -3.92
N LEU A 495 -6.23 -16.15 -3.78
CA LEU A 495 -5.03 -15.47 -3.28
C LEU A 495 -4.45 -14.43 -4.26
N SER A 496 -4.95 -14.38 -5.50
CA SER A 496 -4.69 -13.26 -6.41
C SER A 496 -5.33 -11.95 -5.95
N SER A 497 -6.38 -12.00 -5.11
CA SER A 497 -6.93 -10.81 -4.44
C SER A 497 -6.03 -10.40 -3.28
N ARG A 498 -5.79 -9.09 -3.16
CA ARG A 498 -4.95 -8.52 -2.11
C ARG A 498 -5.52 -8.81 -0.72
N HIS A 499 -6.83 -8.65 -0.55
CA HIS A 499 -7.51 -8.95 0.71
C HIS A 499 -7.29 -10.38 1.17
N PHE A 500 -7.55 -11.35 0.30
CA PHE A 500 -7.43 -12.78 0.66
C PHE A 500 -5.98 -13.21 0.80
N LEU A 501 -5.06 -12.64 0.01
CA LEU A 501 -3.62 -12.82 0.18
C LEU A 501 -3.19 -12.43 1.59
N PHE A 502 -3.50 -11.20 2.03
CA PHE A 502 -3.05 -10.70 3.33
C PHE A 502 -3.77 -11.42 4.48
N LEU A 503 -5.08 -11.64 4.36
CA LEU A 503 -5.82 -12.36 5.38
C LEU A 503 -5.25 -13.78 5.59
N PHE A 504 -4.95 -14.50 4.51
CA PHE A 504 -4.30 -15.82 4.58
C PHE A 504 -2.91 -15.72 5.18
N PHE A 505 -2.07 -14.83 4.64
CA PHE A 505 -0.65 -14.77 4.96
C PHE A 505 -0.40 -14.40 6.43
N HIS A 506 -1.11 -13.39 6.93
CA HIS A 506 -1.07 -13.02 8.35
C HIS A 506 -1.65 -14.12 9.25
N SER A 507 -2.69 -14.84 8.81
CA SER A 507 -3.29 -15.92 9.59
C SER A 507 -2.35 -17.12 9.70
N VAL A 508 -1.64 -17.48 8.63
CA VAL A 508 -0.61 -18.53 8.68
C VAL A 508 0.56 -18.10 9.58
N LEU A 509 1.02 -16.84 9.48
CA LEU A 509 2.08 -16.33 10.37
C LEU A 509 1.68 -16.48 11.85
N ARG A 510 0.50 -15.99 12.24
CA ARG A 510 0.01 -16.10 13.62
C ARG A 510 -0.12 -17.55 14.06
N ALA A 511 -0.71 -18.41 13.23
CA ALA A 511 -0.86 -19.83 13.52
C ALA A 511 0.51 -20.52 13.69
N TYR A 512 1.46 -20.23 12.81
CA TYR A 512 2.81 -20.78 12.87
C TYR A 512 3.56 -20.34 14.12
N VAL A 513 3.51 -19.04 14.46
CA VAL A 513 4.17 -18.49 15.66
C VAL A 513 3.54 -19.03 16.94
N SER A 514 2.22 -19.21 17.00
CA SER A 514 1.51 -19.72 18.20
C SER A 514 2.00 -21.10 18.68
N THR A 515 2.65 -21.87 17.81
CA THR A 515 3.21 -23.18 18.17
C THR A 515 4.56 -23.08 18.91
N ASN A 516 5.35 -22.03 18.65
CA ASN A 516 6.59 -21.73 19.35
C ASN A 516 6.88 -20.21 19.29
N PRO A 517 6.27 -19.40 20.17
CA PRO A 517 6.30 -17.94 20.06
C PRO A 517 7.70 -17.34 20.15
N THR A 518 8.55 -17.90 21.01
CA THR A 518 9.89 -17.36 21.31
C THR A 518 10.85 -17.39 20.10
N SER A 519 10.79 -18.44 19.30
CA SER A 519 11.72 -18.63 18.16
C SER A 519 11.12 -18.25 16.81
N ARG A 520 9.79 -18.31 16.67
CA ARG A 520 9.12 -18.12 15.38
C ARG A 520 8.64 -16.69 15.14
N GLY A 521 8.51 -15.88 16.19
CA GLY A 521 8.00 -14.51 16.09
C GLY A 521 9.02 -13.47 15.61
N THR A 522 10.31 -13.83 15.53
CA THR A 522 11.42 -12.87 15.40
C THR A 522 12.04 -12.79 14.01
N LYS A 523 11.49 -13.51 13.02
CA LYS A 523 12.05 -13.55 11.66
C LYS A 523 11.00 -13.11 10.63
N PRO A 524 11.42 -12.49 9.51
CA PRO A 524 10.53 -12.22 8.39
C PRO A 524 9.83 -13.48 7.90
N PHE A 525 8.62 -13.31 7.37
CA PHE A 525 7.80 -14.39 6.84
C PHE A 525 7.58 -14.13 5.35
N ILE A 526 7.99 -15.05 4.48
CA ILE A 526 7.92 -14.91 3.02
C ILE A 526 6.95 -15.95 2.46
N LEU A 527 6.03 -15.53 1.61
CA LEU A 527 5.10 -16.38 0.87
C LEU A 527 5.50 -16.39 -0.60
N ILE A 528 5.50 -17.57 -1.20
CA ILE A 528 5.73 -17.75 -2.63
C ILE A 528 4.74 -18.76 -3.22
N PHE A 529 4.16 -18.44 -4.37
CA PHE A 529 3.32 -19.37 -5.12
C PHE A 529 3.27 -19.04 -6.63
N PRO A 530 3.03 -20.04 -7.49
CA PRO A 530 2.92 -19.83 -8.93
C PRO A 530 1.62 -19.12 -9.29
N LEU A 531 1.66 -18.22 -10.26
CA LEU A 531 0.49 -17.61 -10.85
C LEU A 531 -0.09 -18.50 -11.96
N LEU A 532 -1.41 -18.45 -12.12
CA LEU A 532 -2.16 -19.24 -13.09
C LEU A 532 -2.69 -18.35 -14.24
N GLY A 533 -3.19 -18.97 -15.31
CA GLY A 533 -3.81 -18.26 -16.44
C GLY A 533 -2.81 -17.43 -17.26
N GLU A 534 -3.14 -16.17 -17.54
CA GLU A 534 -2.33 -15.25 -18.35
C GLU A 534 -0.95 -14.94 -17.72
N HIS A 535 -0.81 -15.18 -16.42
CA HIS A 535 0.44 -14.99 -15.68
C HIS A 535 1.21 -16.30 -15.45
N SER A 536 0.85 -17.38 -16.15
CA SER A 536 1.61 -18.64 -16.09
C SER A 536 3.10 -18.40 -16.38
N GLY A 537 3.96 -19.06 -15.61
CA GLY A 537 5.41 -18.85 -15.65
C GLY A 537 5.94 -17.76 -14.70
N TRP A 538 5.05 -17.01 -14.05
CA TRP A 538 5.40 -16.08 -12.98
C TRP A 538 5.06 -16.65 -11.60
N TYR A 539 5.79 -16.21 -10.59
CA TYR A 539 5.54 -16.47 -9.19
C TYR A 539 5.22 -15.16 -8.48
N LEU A 540 4.19 -15.17 -7.64
CA LEU A 540 3.95 -14.10 -6.69
C LEU A 540 4.80 -14.34 -5.45
N ILE A 541 5.49 -13.28 -5.00
CA ILE A 541 6.24 -13.25 -3.76
C ILE A 541 5.68 -12.13 -2.89
N SER A 542 5.37 -12.45 -1.64
CA SER A 542 5.00 -11.46 -0.63
C SER A 542 5.80 -11.68 0.65
N GLY A 543 6.07 -10.62 1.41
CA GLY A 543 6.73 -10.73 2.70
C GLY A 543 6.07 -9.91 3.81
N LEU A 544 6.16 -10.44 5.03
CA LEU A 544 5.77 -9.78 6.26
C LEU A 544 6.99 -9.61 7.17
N MET A 545 6.98 -8.50 7.91
CA MET A 545 7.90 -8.28 9.03
C MET A 545 7.71 -9.35 10.12
N PRO A 546 8.70 -9.55 11.01
CA PRO A 546 8.53 -10.40 12.18
C PRO A 546 7.26 -10.08 12.97
N LEU A 547 6.53 -11.10 13.42
CA LEU A 547 5.26 -10.89 14.15
C LEU A 547 5.46 -10.03 15.42
N VAL A 548 6.60 -10.18 16.11
CA VAL A 548 6.92 -9.38 17.30
C VAL A 548 7.02 -7.89 16.95
N GLU A 549 7.61 -7.55 15.80
CA GLU A 549 7.69 -6.17 15.32
C GLU A 549 6.32 -5.65 14.87
N ILE A 550 5.55 -6.45 14.13
CA ILE A 550 4.17 -6.09 13.73
C ILE A 550 3.30 -5.77 14.95
N MET A 551 3.49 -6.48 16.05
CA MET A 551 2.73 -6.26 17.29
C MET A 551 3.25 -5.09 18.13
N ALA A 552 4.51 -4.69 17.95
CA ALA A 552 5.13 -3.61 18.72
C ALA A 552 5.06 -2.25 18.02
N ASP A 553 5.07 -2.23 16.68
CA ASP A 553 5.06 -1.02 15.86
C ASP A 553 3.66 -0.71 15.33
N THR A 554 3.06 0.36 15.85
CA THR A 554 1.76 0.86 15.38
C THR A 554 1.85 1.64 14.06
N SER A 555 3.05 2.02 13.62
CA SER A 555 3.24 2.78 12.38
C SER A 555 3.01 1.92 11.13
N GLY A 556 3.19 0.60 11.24
CA GLY A 556 3.04 -0.35 10.14
C GLY A 556 4.14 -0.24 9.08
N LYS A 557 5.34 0.21 9.46
CA LYS A 557 6.47 0.37 8.54
C LYS A 557 7.10 -0.99 8.22
N SER A 558 7.40 -1.21 6.93
CA SER A 558 7.97 -2.47 6.42
C SER A 558 9.23 -2.20 5.60
N VAL A 559 10.27 -3.01 5.79
CA VAL A 559 11.48 -3.00 4.94
C VAL A 559 11.45 -4.05 3.84
N ILE A 560 10.39 -4.87 3.78
CA ILE A 560 10.31 -6.01 2.83
C ILE A 560 10.37 -5.52 1.38
N GLY A 561 9.61 -4.50 1.02
CA GLY A 561 9.59 -4.00 -0.36
C GLY A 561 10.93 -3.43 -0.82
N SER A 562 11.69 -2.77 0.06
CA SER A 562 13.03 -2.27 -0.27
C SER A 562 14.03 -3.42 -0.40
N ALA A 563 13.94 -4.43 0.46
CA ALA A 563 14.73 -5.66 0.36
C ALA A 563 14.50 -6.37 -0.99
N PHE A 564 13.24 -6.54 -1.42
CA PHE A 564 12.93 -7.15 -2.72
C PHE A 564 13.49 -6.36 -3.91
N LYS A 565 13.38 -5.02 -3.89
CA LYS A 565 13.98 -4.16 -4.93
C LYS A 565 15.50 -4.28 -4.98
N HIS A 566 16.15 -4.37 -3.82
CA HIS A 566 17.60 -4.52 -3.75
C HIS A 566 18.06 -5.89 -4.28
N VAL A 567 17.41 -6.97 -3.83
CA VAL A 567 17.69 -8.34 -4.28
C VAL A 567 17.53 -8.44 -5.80
N ALA A 568 16.48 -7.86 -6.38
CA ALA A 568 16.28 -7.86 -7.83
C ALA A 568 17.43 -7.18 -8.59
N ARG A 569 17.91 -6.03 -8.10
CA ARG A 569 19.04 -5.30 -8.71
C ARG A 569 20.35 -6.08 -8.61
N GLU A 570 20.67 -6.59 -7.44
CA GLU A 570 21.87 -7.40 -7.20
C GLU A 570 21.87 -8.69 -8.03
N ALA A 571 20.69 -9.32 -8.13
CA ALA A 571 20.50 -10.51 -8.92
C ALA A 571 20.35 -10.25 -10.43
N ASN A 572 20.25 -8.99 -10.87
CA ASN A 572 19.89 -8.63 -12.25
C ASN A 572 18.64 -9.41 -12.74
N ILE A 573 17.60 -9.45 -11.90
CA ILE A 573 16.32 -10.13 -12.18
C ILE A 573 15.26 -9.08 -12.50
N GLU A 574 14.48 -9.32 -13.55
CA GLU A 574 13.29 -8.54 -13.83
C GLU A 574 12.18 -8.88 -12.83
N ILE A 575 11.67 -7.86 -12.14
CA ILE A 575 10.52 -7.99 -11.25
C ILE A 575 9.37 -7.14 -11.79
N ARG A 576 8.14 -7.67 -11.72
CA ARG A 576 6.94 -6.86 -11.94
C ARG A 576 6.40 -6.40 -10.60
N HIS A 577 6.17 -5.10 -10.52
CA HIS A 577 5.68 -4.45 -9.31
C HIS A 577 4.16 -4.50 -9.26
N THR A 578 3.61 -4.74 -8.08
CA THR A 578 2.21 -4.44 -7.78
C THR A 578 2.11 -3.03 -7.18
N PHE A 579 0.88 -2.57 -6.88
CA PHE A 579 0.71 -1.32 -6.13
C PHE A 579 1.31 -1.39 -4.72
N ASP A 580 1.37 -2.59 -4.12
CA ASP A 580 2.02 -2.80 -2.82
C ASP A 580 3.48 -3.25 -3.01
N SER A 581 4.42 -2.48 -2.45
CA SER A 581 5.85 -2.79 -2.51
C SER A 581 6.23 -4.13 -1.87
N ASN A 582 5.45 -4.64 -0.93
CA ASN A 582 5.67 -5.91 -0.24
C ASN A 582 5.16 -7.11 -1.05
N VAL A 583 4.64 -6.88 -2.27
CA VAL A 583 4.17 -7.91 -3.20
C VAL A 583 4.80 -7.67 -4.57
N VAL A 584 5.57 -8.64 -5.06
CA VAL A 584 6.25 -8.60 -6.36
C VAL A 584 6.01 -9.88 -7.13
N MET A 585 6.17 -9.82 -8.45
CA MET A 585 6.15 -11.01 -9.30
C MET A 585 7.51 -11.23 -9.93
N ILE A 586 7.98 -12.47 -9.93
CA ILE A 586 9.25 -12.88 -10.54
C ILE A 586 9.02 -14.04 -11.50
N ARG A 587 9.93 -14.25 -12.47
CA ARG A 587 9.85 -15.41 -13.35
C ARG A 587 10.21 -16.69 -12.60
N ALA A 588 9.61 -17.81 -13.00
CA ALA A 588 9.85 -19.12 -12.40
C ALA A 588 11.34 -19.52 -12.38
N LEU A 589 12.06 -19.18 -13.45
CA LEU A 589 13.50 -19.47 -13.60
C LEU A 589 14.38 -18.70 -12.62
N ASP A 590 13.92 -17.55 -12.13
CA ASP A 590 14.67 -16.65 -11.25
C ASP A 590 14.45 -16.95 -9.76
N ARG A 591 13.52 -17.86 -9.43
CA ARG A 591 13.09 -18.16 -8.06
C ARG A 591 14.23 -18.51 -7.11
N PHE A 592 15.07 -19.46 -7.49
CA PHE A 592 16.17 -19.92 -6.62
C PHE A 592 17.20 -18.82 -6.40
N ARG A 593 17.56 -18.10 -7.47
CA ARG A 593 18.51 -16.99 -7.41
C ARG A 593 18.00 -15.87 -6.50
N PHE A 594 16.73 -15.50 -6.64
CA PHE A 594 16.09 -14.48 -5.80
C PHE A 594 16.10 -14.87 -4.32
N LEU A 595 15.67 -16.09 -3.98
CA LEU A 595 15.61 -16.54 -2.58
C LEU A 595 16.99 -16.64 -1.92
N ASN A 596 18.02 -17.09 -2.65
CA ASN A 596 19.38 -17.18 -2.13
C ASN A 596 19.97 -15.79 -1.80
N ILE A 597 19.77 -14.81 -2.68
CA ILE A 597 20.26 -13.44 -2.45
C ILE A 597 19.45 -12.75 -1.35
N LEU A 598 18.13 -13.01 -1.29
CA LEU A 598 17.30 -12.51 -0.18
C LEU A 598 17.77 -13.04 1.18
N GLU A 599 18.19 -14.31 1.25
CA GLU A 599 18.75 -14.90 2.47
C GLU A 599 20.00 -14.15 2.93
N ALA A 600 20.95 -13.89 2.02
CA ALA A 600 22.15 -13.10 2.30
C ALA A 600 21.82 -11.66 2.72
N ARG A 601 20.79 -11.04 2.12
CA ARG A 601 20.42 -9.67 2.45
C ARG A 601 19.90 -9.52 3.88
N PHE A 602 19.07 -10.46 4.33
CA PHE A 602 18.63 -10.50 5.73
C PHE A 602 19.73 -10.88 6.73
N GLU A 603 20.97 -11.15 6.28
CA GLU A 603 22.14 -11.19 7.18
C GLU A 603 22.73 -9.80 7.47
N SER A 604 22.44 -8.83 6.60
CA SER A 604 23.06 -7.49 6.60
C SER A 604 22.13 -6.36 7.07
N ILE A 605 20.88 -6.70 7.37
CA ILE A 605 19.84 -5.85 7.99
C ILE A 605 19.63 -6.39 9.40
#